data_AF-A0A6B3GK00-F1
#
_entry.id   AF-A0A6B3GK00-F1
#
_cell.length_a   1.000
_cell.length_b   1.000
_cell.length_c   1.000
_cell.angle_alpha   90.00
_cell.angle_beta   90.00
_cell.angle_gamma   90.00
#
_symmetry.space_group_name_H-M   'P 1'
#
loop_
_entity.id
_entity.type
_entity.pdbx_description
1 polymer ?
#
loop_
_entity_poly.entity_id
_entity_poly.type
_entity_poly.pdbx_seq_one_letter_code
_entity_poly.pdbx_strand_id
1 'polypeptide(L)'
;ALTGTGVSVGTPAFMAPEQAAAGTVTPATDVFALGQIAAYAAIGAPAFGEGPSHAVLYRIVHEDPDLSRLPDELRPLVSRCLSRDPADRPALADIIRMCHEISPQP
;
A
#
# COMPACT_ATOMS: atom_id res chain seq x y z
N ALA A 1 -13.80 -18.99 -26.38
CA ALA A 1 -12.35 -18.79 -26.20
C ALA A 1 -12.14 -17.39 -25.66
N LEU A 2 -11.57 -17.25 -24.45
CA LEU A 2 -11.40 -15.96 -23.77
C LEU A 2 -9.90 -15.74 -23.55
N THR A 3 -9.25 -15.09 -24.51
CA THR A 3 -7.86 -14.60 -24.39
C THR A 3 -7.91 -13.08 -24.44
N GLY A 4 -8.23 -12.48 -23.29
CA GLY A 4 -7.99 -11.07 -23.02
C GLY A 4 -6.88 -10.96 -21.98
N THR A 5 -5.64 -10.88 -22.43
CA THR A 5 -4.52 -10.42 -21.60
C THR A 5 -4.85 -9.02 -21.08
N GLY A 6 -5.02 -8.85 -19.76
CA GLY A 6 -4.87 -7.52 -19.14
C GLY A 6 -5.95 -7.06 -18.16
N VAL A 7 -7.05 -7.78 -17.94
CA VAL A 7 -8.01 -7.36 -16.90
C VAL A 7 -7.71 -8.12 -15.60
N SER A 8 -6.66 -7.68 -14.89
CA SER A 8 -6.68 -7.88 -13.43
C SER A 8 -7.86 -7.09 -12.90
N VAL A 9 -8.78 -7.77 -12.23
CA VAL A 9 -9.88 -7.10 -11.52
C VAL A 9 -9.25 -6.37 -10.32
N GLY A 10 -9.21 -5.05 -10.39
CA GLY A 10 -8.67 -4.15 -9.35
C GLY A 10 -7.73 -3.10 -9.93
N THR A 11 -7.53 -2.00 -9.20
CA THR A 11 -6.55 -0.97 -9.55
C THR A 11 -5.18 -1.43 -9.03
N PRO A 12 -4.23 -1.89 -9.89
CA PRO A 12 -3.02 -2.59 -9.46
C PRO A 12 -2.15 -1.80 -8.47
N ALA A 13 -2.22 -0.48 -8.55
CA ALA A 13 -1.53 0.46 -7.67
C ALA A 13 -1.90 0.34 -6.18
N PHE A 14 -2.97 -0.38 -5.81
CA PHE A 14 -3.40 -0.55 -4.42
C PHE A 14 -3.35 -2.01 -3.94
N MET A 15 -2.94 -2.94 -4.80
CA MET A 15 -2.82 -4.35 -4.42
C MET A 15 -1.65 -4.57 -3.46
N ALA A 16 -1.82 -5.50 -2.52
CA ALA A 16 -0.74 -5.93 -1.65
C ALA A 16 0.20 -6.96 -2.34
N PRO A 17 1.45 -7.13 -1.87
CA PRO A 17 2.39 -8.09 -2.44
C PRO A 17 1.85 -9.52 -2.49
N GLU A 18 1.15 -9.95 -1.44
CA GLU A 18 0.53 -11.26 -1.38
C GLU A 18 -0.60 -11.45 -2.40
N GLN A 19 -1.32 -10.38 -2.78
CA GLN A 19 -2.31 -10.45 -3.87
C GLN A 19 -1.62 -10.58 -5.23
N ALA A 20 -0.56 -9.80 -5.46
CA ALA A 20 0.23 -9.84 -6.68
C ALA A 20 0.91 -11.20 -6.90
N ALA A 21 1.34 -11.85 -5.83
CA ALA A 21 1.96 -13.17 -5.84
C ALA A 21 0.95 -14.34 -5.77
N ALA A 22 -0.35 -14.07 -5.80
CA ALA A 22 -1.42 -15.08 -5.60
C ALA A 22 -1.26 -15.91 -4.32
N GLY A 23 -0.77 -15.28 -3.25
CA GLY A 23 -0.66 -15.82 -1.91
C GLY A 23 -1.96 -15.70 -1.11
N THR A 24 -1.88 -16.03 0.18
CA THR A 24 -3.03 -15.96 1.10
C THR A 24 -3.40 -14.53 1.43
N VAL A 25 -4.62 -14.13 1.06
CA VAL A 25 -5.20 -12.83 1.43
C VAL A 25 -5.70 -12.89 2.88
N THR A 26 -5.37 -11.87 3.66
CA THR A 26 -5.75 -11.73 5.07
C THR A 26 -6.16 -10.28 5.35
N PRO A 27 -6.67 -9.93 6.55
CA PRO A 27 -6.94 -8.53 6.88
C PRO A 27 -5.72 -7.60 6.78
N ALA A 28 -4.50 -8.14 6.85
CA ALA A 28 -3.28 -7.36 6.64
C ALA A 28 -3.17 -6.82 5.20
N THR A 29 -3.83 -7.45 4.22
CA THR A 29 -3.94 -6.96 2.84
C THR A 29 -4.62 -5.59 2.78
N ASP A 30 -5.69 -5.40 3.57
CA ASP A 30 -6.39 -4.11 3.66
C ASP A 30 -5.52 -3.03 4.30
N VAL A 31 -4.64 -3.39 5.25
CA VAL A 31 -3.68 -2.46 5.86
C VAL A 31 -2.67 -1.94 4.82
N PHE A 32 -2.22 -2.80 3.90
CA PHE A 32 -1.35 -2.38 2.81
C PHE A 32 -2.08 -1.45 1.84
N ALA A 33 -3.32 -1.79 1.44
CA ALA A 33 -4.14 -0.95 0.60
C ALA A 33 -4.42 0.42 1.24
N LEU A 34 -4.66 0.45 2.55
CA LEU A 34 -4.80 1.69 3.32
C LEU A 34 -3.51 2.54 3.28
N GLY A 35 -2.34 1.92 3.41
CA GLY A 35 -1.05 2.58 3.26
C GLY A 35 -0.87 3.21 1.87
N GLN A 36 -1.24 2.49 0.81
CA GLN A 36 -1.21 3.00 -0.58
C GLN A 36 -2.16 4.19 -0.76
N ILE A 37 -3.37 4.12 -0.21
CA ILE A 37 -4.37 5.21 -0.27
C ILE A 37 -3.86 6.46 0.47
N ALA A 38 -3.32 6.29 1.68
CA ALA A 38 -2.78 7.40 2.46
C ALA A 38 -1.59 8.06 1.74
N ALA A 39 -0.69 7.25 1.17
CA ALA A 39 0.42 7.75 0.37
C ALA A 39 -0.07 8.53 -0.86
N TYR A 40 -1.00 7.96 -1.62
CA TYR A 40 -1.58 8.59 -2.79
C TYR A 40 -2.26 9.92 -2.45
N ALA A 41 -3.04 9.96 -1.37
CA ALA A 41 -3.73 11.17 -0.91
C ALA A 41 -2.77 12.30 -0.53
N ALA A 42 -1.62 11.97 0.08
CA ALA A 42 -0.62 12.95 0.49
C ALA A 42 0.31 13.39 -0.65
N ILE A 43 0.73 12.46 -1.53
CA ILE A 43 1.71 12.69 -2.59
C ILE A 43 1.06 13.18 -3.88
N GLY A 44 -0.20 12.78 -4.12
CA GLY A 44 -0.92 12.99 -5.37
C GLY A 44 -0.53 12.02 -6.50
N ALA A 45 0.20 10.94 -6.18
CA ALA A 45 0.65 9.92 -7.13
C ALA A 45 0.85 8.56 -6.41
N PRO A 46 0.82 7.41 -7.11
CA PRO A 46 1.04 6.10 -6.50
C PRO A 46 2.44 5.94 -5.92
N ALA A 47 2.55 5.32 -4.73
CA ALA A 47 3.81 5.15 -4.03
C ALA A 47 4.81 4.23 -4.78
N PHE A 48 4.30 3.32 -5.62
CA PHE A 48 5.10 2.45 -6.49
C PHE A 48 5.10 2.90 -7.95
N GLY A 49 4.80 4.18 -8.20
CA GLY A 49 4.80 4.79 -9.54
C GLY A 49 3.72 4.28 -10.49
N GLU A 50 3.70 4.84 -11.70
CA GLU A 50 2.74 4.51 -12.75
C GLU A 50 3.33 3.58 -13.82
N GLY A 51 2.48 3.09 -14.73
CA GLY A 51 2.88 2.27 -15.87
C GLY A 51 1.99 1.04 -16.07
N PRO A 52 2.40 0.11 -16.95
CA PRO A 52 1.67 -1.14 -17.19
C PRO A 52 1.48 -1.95 -15.89
N SER A 53 0.34 -2.62 -15.75
CA SER A 53 -0.03 -3.34 -14.52
C SER A 53 1.05 -4.31 -14.02
N HIS A 54 1.69 -5.07 -14.93
CA HIS A 54 2.74 -6.02 -14.57
C HIS A 54 3.98 -5.35 -13.99
N ALA A 55 4.34 -4.14 -14.46
CA ALA A 55 5.47 -3.39 -13.96
C ALA A 55 5.16 -2.85 -12.55
N VAL A 56 3.96 -2.32 -12.33
CA VAL A 56 3.52 -1.85 -11.01
C VAL A 56 3.50 -2.99 -10.00
N LEU A 57 2.90 -4.14 -10.36
CA LEU A 57 2.87 -5.33 -9.50
C LEU A 57 4.28 -5.87 -9.20
N TYR A 58 5.19 -5.84 -10.19
CA TYR A 58 6.59 -6.21 -9.96
C TYR A 58 7.23 -5.32 -8.88
N ARG A 59 7.06 -4.00 -8.97
CA ARG A 59 7.61 -3.05 -7.98
C ARG A 59 6.99 -3.24 -6.60
N ILE A 60 5.68 -3.47 -6.51
CA ILE A 60 5.00 -3.77 -5.23
C ILE A 60 5.64 -4.99 -4.53
N VAL A 61 6.03 -6.01 -5.29
CA VAL A 61 6.61 -7.23 -4.72
C VAL A 61 8.10 -7.08 -4.40
N HIS A 62 8.86 -6.31 -5.20
CA HIS A 62 10.33 -6.38 -5.18
C HIS A 62 11.05 -5.06 -4.85
N GLU A 63 10.37 -3.92 -4.92
CA GLU A 63 10.96 -2.60 -4.71
C GLU A 63 10.35 -1.93 -3.47
N ASP A 64 11.00 -0.87 -3.00
CA ASP A 64 10.49 -0.04 -1.90
C ASP A 64 9.65 1.12 -2.46
N PRO A 65 8.58 1.55 -1.77
CA PRO A 65 7.78 2.69 -2.20
C PRO A 65 8.55 4.01 -2.10
N ASP A 66 8.31 4.94 -3.03
CA ASP A 66 8.79 6.32 -2.90
C ASP A 66 7.87 7.10 -1.94
N LEU A 67 8.36 7.29 -0.71
CA LEU A 67 7.69 8.05 0.35
C LEU A 67 8.37 9.39 0.64
N SER A 68 9.27 9.85 -0.24
CA SER A 68 10.07 11.07 -0.04
C SER A 68 9.21 12.33 0.09
N ARG A 69 8.04 12.34 -0.56
CA ARG A 69 7.10 13.46 -0.58
C ARG A 69 6.07 13.44 0.56
N LEU A 70 6.12 12.45 1.44
CA LEU A 70 5.25 12.44 2.62
C LEU A 70 5.71 13.46 3.68
N PRO A 71 4.75 14.11 4.38
CA PRO A 71 5.03 14.78 5.65
C PRO A 71 5.74 13.83 6.62
N ASP A 72 6.71 14.34 7.37
CA ASP A 72 7.57 13.53 8.24
C ASP A 72 6.76 12.81 9.32
N GLU A 73 5.65 13.41 9.77
CA GLU A 73 4.75 12.83 10.78
C GLU A 73 3.99 11.61 10.25
N LEU A 74 3.66 11.58 8.95
CA LEU A 74 2.92 10.47 8.32
C LEU A 74 3.85 9.34 7.86
N ARG A 75 5.13 9.64 7.56
CA ARG A 75 6.06 8.67 6.98
C ARG A 75 6.20 7.38 7.81
N PRO A 76 6.32 7.40 9.16
CA PRO A 76 6.40 6.18 9.96
C PRO A 76 5.15 5.31 9.89
N LEU A 77 3.95 5.93 9.93
CA LEU A 77 2.69 5.21 9.84
C LEU A 77 2.54 4.53 8.48
N VAL A 78 2.71 5.30 7.39
CA VAL A 78 2.56 4.79 6.02
C VAL A 78 3.60 3.71 5.72
N SER A 79 4.86 3.92 6.12
CA SER A 79 5.93 2.93 5.91
C SER A 79 5.62 1.60 6.59
N ARG A 80 5.05 1.60 7.80
CA ARG A 80 4.66 0.36 8.51
C ARG A 80 3.46 -0.33 7.87
N CYS A 81 2.49 0.42 7.34
CA CYS A 81 1.38 -0.16 6.59
C CYS A 81 1.85 -0.83 5.29
N LEU A 82 2.89 -0.28 4.66
CA LEU A 82 3.47 -0.77 3.40
C LEU A 82 4.56 -1.84 3.57
N SER A 83 4.71 -2.44 4.75
CA SER A 83 5.63 -3.57 4.94
C SER A 83 5.29 -4.72 3.97
N ARG A 84 6.31 -5.27 3.29
CA ARG A 84 6.15 -6.41 2.37
C ARG A 84 5.59 -7.63 3.08
N ASP A 85 6.15 -7.99 4.23
CA ASP A 85 5.63 -9.06 5.08
C ASP A 85 4.31 -8.61 5.75
N PRO A 86 3.18 -9.31 5.53
CA PRO A 86 1.93 -9.04 6.22
C PRO A 86 2.02 -9.04 7.75
N ALA A 87 2.95 -9.80 8.34
CA ALA A 87 3.13 -9.90 9.79
C ALA A 87 3.77 -8.64 10.42
N ASP A 88 4.51 -7.86 9.63
CA ASP A 88 5.16 -6.63 10.08
C ASP A 88 4.23 -5.41 10.05
N ARG A 89 3.01 -5.57 9.51
CA ARG A 89 2.02 -4.51 9.39
C ARG A 89 1.33 -4.27 10.75
N PRO A 90 1.03 -3.01 11.11
CA PRO A 90 0.40 -2.70 12.38
C PRO A 90 -1.02 -3.25 12.44
N ALA A 91 -1.46 -3.65 13.64
CA ALA A 91 -2.86 -3.94 13.88
C ALA A 91 -3.70 -2.67 13.74
N LEU A 92 -4.99 -2.81 13.42
CA LEU A 92 -5.88 -1.67 13.21
C LEU A 92 -5.97 -0.73 14.44
N ALA A 93 -5.91 -1.29 15.66
CA ALA A 93 -5.89 -0.50 16.88
C ALA A 93 -4.64 0.40 16.99
N ASP A 94 -3.47 -0.09 16.53
CA ASP A 94 -2.25 0.69 16.49
C ASP A 94 -2.31 1.80 15.44
N ILE A 95 -2.93 1.54 14.29
CA ILE A 95 -3.15 2.54 13.24
C ILE A 95 -3.98 3.70 13.80
N ILE A 96 -5.10 3.41 14.46
CA ILE A 96 -5.96 4.43 15.08
C ILE A 96 -5.18 5.24 16.13
N ARG A 97 -4.41 4.57 16.99
CA ARG A 97 -3.56 5.23 17.99
C ARG A 97 -2.54 6.18 17.35
N MET A 98 -1.81 5.72 16.33
CA MET A 98 -0.83 6.53 15.60
C MET A 98 -1.49 7.73 14.90
N CYS A 99 -2.68 7.56 14.32
CA CYS A 99 -3.43 8.67 13.73
C CYS A 99 -3.79 9.75 14.77
N HIS A 100 -4.21 9.37 15.98
CA HIS A 100 -4.48 10.32 17.06
C HIS A 100 -3.21 11.03 17.55
N GLU A 101 -2.06 10.35 17.54
CA GLU A 101 -0.76 10.96 17.91
C GLU A 101 -0.31 12.01 16.88
N ILE A 102 -0.55 11.77 15.59
CA ILE A 102 -0.16 12.67 14.49
C ILE A 102 -1.12 13.86 14.36
N SER A 103 -2.41 13.64 14.60
CA SER A 103 -3.44 14.67 14.57
C SER A 103 -4.05 14.82 15.97
N PRO A 104 -3.38 15.52 16.91
CA PRO A 104 -4.02 15.88 18.16
C PRO A 104 -5.28 16.64 17.82
N GLN A 105 -6.45 16.12 18.24
CA GLN A 105 -7.71 16.82 18.02
C GLN A 105 -7.61 18.24 18.61
N PRO A 106 -8.22 19.25 17.97
CA PRO A 106 -8.40 20.55 18.61
C PRO A 106 -9.19 20.45 19.92
#